data_AF-A0A0F3GYB3-F1
#
_entry.id   AF-A0A0F3GYB3-F1
#
_cell.length_a   1.000
_cell.length_b   1.000
_cell.length_c   1.000
_cell.angle_alpha   90.00
_cell.angle_beta   90.00
_cell.angle_gamma   90.00
#
_symmetry.space_group_name_H-M   'P 1'
#
loop_
_entity.id
_entity.type
_entity.pdbx_description
1 polymer ?
#
loop_
_entity_poly.entity_id
_entity_poly.type
_entity_poly.pdbx_seq_one_letter_code
_entity_poly.pdbx_strand_id
1 'polypeptide(L)'
;REDNGPLSEEINRCGFLMTIATSQAQPSLNLAQAVLLVAYELSAVCINNTPARRPPGLVPQVQLNLLYDRIAETLNNLGLVNRGSEDLKSYIARNIAHLIGRYGLTHWEVNMLHGICTAINHKCKPSG
;
A
#
# COMPACT_ATOMS: atom_id res chain seq x y z
N ARG A 1 -2.57 0.60 -21.17
CA ARG A 1 -2.64 1.69 -22.16
C ARG A 1 -1.21 2.00 -22.58
N GLU A 2 -0.95 2.13 -23.87
CA GLU A 2 0.40 2.36 -24.39
C GLU A 2 0.75 3.85 -24.40
N ASP A 3 -0.16 4.69 -24.91
CA ASP A 3 0.18 6.08 -25.21
C ASP A 3 0.15 7.04 -24.01
N ASN A 4 -0.59 6.70 -22.94
CA ASN A 4 -0.88 7.64 -21.84
C ASN A 4 -0.43 7.19 -20.45
N GLY A 5 0.29 6.06 -20.34
CA GLY A 5 0.70 5.50 -19.05
C GLY A 5 -0.49 5.27 -18.07
N PRO A 6 -0.20 5.06 -16.78
CA PRO A 6 -1.21 4.98 -15.73
C PRO A 6 -1.68 6.37 -15.28
N LEU A 7 -2.97 6.50 -14.99
CA LEU A 7 -3.57 7.71 -14.43
C LEU A 7 -3.09 7.94 -12.99
N SER A 8 -3.13 9.19 -12.51
CA SER A 8 -2.74 9.53 -11.13
C SER A 8 -3.56 8.74 -10.09
N GLU A 9 -4.84 8.48 -10.35
CA GLU A 9 -5.70 7.66 -9.49
C GLU A 9 -5.26 6.19 -9.47
N GLU A 10 -4.80 5.66 -10.61
CA GLU A 10 -4.28 4.29 -10.70
C GLU A 10 -2.95 4.18 -9.95
N ILE A 11 -2.07 5.17 -10.11
CA ILE A 11 -0.80 5.28 -9.37
C ILE A 11 -1.03 5.31 -7.85
N ASN A 12 -2.00 6.09 -7.39
CA ASN A 12 -2.32 6.21 -5.95
C ASN A 12 -2.78 4.89 -5.33
N ARG A 13 -3.25 3.93 -6.12
CA ARG A 13 -3.66 2.60 -5.65
C ARG A 13 -2.51 1.59 -5.64
N CYS A 14 -1.38 1.91 -6.25
CA CYS A 14 -0.22 1.02 -6.30
C CYS A 14 0.56 1.08 -4.97
N GLY A 15 0.82 -0.09 -4.37
CA GLY A 15 1.71 -0.21 -3.20
C GLY A 15 3.19 0.00 -3.54
N PHE A 16 3.54 -0.19 -4.81
CA PHE A 16 4.90 0.00 -5.33
C PHE A 16 4.85 0.63 -6.72
N LEU A 17 5.82 1.50 -7.00
CA LEU A 17 6.02 2.11 -8.29
C LEU A 17 7.47 1.88 -8.70
N MET A 18 7.68 1.47 -9.95
CA MET A 18 9.02 1.31 -10.51
C MET A 18 9.16 2.12 -11.80
N THR A 19 10.40 2.53 -12.03
CA THR A 19 10.80 3.22 -13.26
C THR A 19 11.85 2.36 -13.95
N ILE A 20 11.61 2.02 -15.22
CA ILE A 20 12.62 1.40 -16.07
C ILE A 20 13.57 2.52 -16.52
N ALA A 21 14.86 2.35 -16.29
CA ALA A 21 15.85 3.32 -16.75
C ALA A 21 15.87 3.36 -18.29
N THR A 22 15.58 4.51 -18.87
CA THR A 22 15.55 4.74 -20.32
C THR A 22 16.45 5.93 -20.70
N SER A 23 16.80 6.01 -21.99
CA SER A 23 17.57 7.13 -22.52
C SER A 23 16.74 8.42 -22.52
N GLN A 24 17.37 9.56 -22.28
CA GLN A 24 16.70 10.87 -22.41
C GLN A 24 16.23 11.15 -23.86
N ALA A 25 16.90 10.58 -24.86
CA ALA A 25 16.53 10.74 -26.27
C ALA A 25 15.31 9.90 -26.67
N GLN A 26 15.01 8.83 -25.92
CA GLN A 26 13.81 8.02 -26.10
C GLN A 26 13.38 7.45 -24.74
N PRO A 27 12.61 8.25 -23.97
CA PRO A 27 12.27 7.88 -22.59
C PRO A 27 11.12 6.86 -22.52
N SER A 28 10.32 6.76 -23.58
CA SER A 28 9.14 5.89 -23.64
C SER A 28 9.47 4.53 -24.25
N LEU A 29 9.11 3.48 -23.53
CA LEU A 29 9.07 2.12 -24.06
C LEU A 29 7.66 1.79 -24.51
N ASN A 30 7.54 0.94 -25.53
CA ASN A 30 6.25 0.35 -25.80
C ASN A 30 5.83 -0.58 -24.65
N LEU A 31 4.54 -0.87 -24.55
CA LEU A 31 4.01 -1.65 -23.43
C LEU A 31 4.62 -3.06 -23.37
N ALA A 32 4.82 -3.71 -24.52
CA ALA A 32 5.38 -5.05 -24.60
C ALA A 32 6.84 -5.12 -24.11
N GLN A 33 7.64 -4.11 -24.43
CA GLN A 33 9.04 -3.96 -24.00
C GLN A 33 9.11 -3.74 -22.49
N ALA A 34 8.27 -2.86 -21.95
CA ALA A 34 8.21 -2.63 -20.51
C ALA A 34 7.85 -3.92 -19.76
N VAL A 35 6.83 -4.65 -20.24
CA VAL A 35 6.43 -5.95 -19.66
C VAL A 35 7.55 -6.99 -19.77
N LEU A 36 8.20 -7.09 -20.93
CA LEU A 36 9.30 -8.05 -21.15
C LEU A 36 10.47 -7.81 -20.19
N LEU A 37 10.91 -6.56 -20.05
CA LEU A 37 12.02 -6.22 -19.16
C LEU A 37 11.70 -6.55 -17.70
N VAL A 38 10.50 -6.19 -17.23
CA VAL A 38 10.06 -6.52 -15.87
C VAL A 38 9.99 -8.03 -15.66
N ALA A 39 9.44 -8.78 -16.61
CA ALA A 39 9.37 -10.24 -16.53
C ALA A 39 10.76 -10.88 -16.53
N TYR A 40 11.69 -10.37 -17.33
CA TYR A 40 13.07 -10.85 -17.39
C TYR A 40 13.80 -10.66 -16.05
N GLU A 41 13.76 -9.47 -15.46
CA GLU A 41 14.38 -9.19 -14.17
C GLU A 41 13.79 -10.06 -13.05
N LEU A 42 12.46 -10.24 -13.03
CA LEU A 42 11.81 -11.14 -12.09
C LEU A 42 12.25 -12.59 -12.28
N SER A 43 12.39 -13.05 -13.53
CA SER A 43 12.83 -14.42 -13.83
C SER A 43 14.25 -14.69 -13.30
N ALA A 44 15.16 -13.72 -13.42
CA ALA A 44 16.52 -13.84 -12.92
C ALA A 44 16.54 -14.00 -11.38
N VAL A 45 15.68 -13.28 -10.67
CA VAL A 45 15.52 -13.45 -9.21
C VAL A 45 14.94 -14.82 -8.89
N CYS A 46 13.89 -15.27 -9.59
CA CYS A 46 13.25 -16.55 -9.33
C CYS A 46 14.14 -17.77 -9.63
N ILE A 47 14.98 -17.69 -10.66
CA ILE A 47 15.92 -18.76 -11.02
C ILE A 47 17.07 -18.84 -10.01
N ASN A 48 17.59 -17.69 -9.58
CA ASN A 48 18.77 -17.63 -8.70
C ASN A 48 18.45 -17.68 -7.20
N ASN A 49 17.19 -17.45 -6.81
CA ASN A 49 16.73 -17.57 -5.42
C ASN A 49 15.68 -18.67 -5.30
N THR A 50 16.10 -19.84 -4.83
CA THR A 50 15.20 -20.73 -4.09
C THR A 50 15.04 -20.14 -2.69
N PRO A 51 13.87 -19.63 -2.30
CA PRO A 51 13.70 -19.04 -0.99
C PRO A 51 13.93 -20.14 0.07
N ALA A 52 14.90 -19.93 0.95
CA ALA A 52 15.24 -20.87 2.04
C ALA A 52 14.05 -21.12 3.00
N ARG A 53 13.05 -20.23 2.99
CA ARG A 53 11.82 -20.33 3.74
C ARG A 53 10.65 -19.78 2.93
N ARG A 54 9.48 -20.42 2.99
CA ARG A 54 8.27 -19.87 2.39
C ARG A 54 7.98 -18.49 3.00
N PRO A 55 7.70 -17.47 2.17
CA PRO A 55 7.31 -16.16 2.69
C PRO A 55 6.04 -16.32 3.55
N PRO A 56 5.88 -15.47 4.58
CA PRO A 56 4.69 -15.52 5.41
C PRO A 56 3.43 -15.22 4.57
N GLY A 57 2.30 -15.82 4.95
CA GLY A 57 1.03 -15.58 4.28
C GLY A 57 0.57 -14.14 4.50
N LEU A 58 0.64 -13.34 3.44
CA LEU A 58 0.16 -11.96 3.45
C LEU A 58 -1.36 -11.91 3.28
N VAL A 59 -1.98 -10.91 3.88
CA VAL A 59 -3.41 -10.66 3.73
C VAL A 59 -3.74 -10.08 2.35
N PRO A 60 -4.92 -10.38 1.80
CA PRO A 60 -5.36 -9.77 0.54
C PRO A 60 -5.62 -8.26 0.71
N GLN A 61 -5.50 -7.52 -0.38
CA GLN A 61 -5.70 -6.06 -0.41
C GLN A 61 -7.03 -5.61 0.21
N VAL A 62 -8.10 -6.40 0.07
CA VAL A 62 -9.40 -6.10 0.67
C VAL A 62 -9.32 -5.98 2.20
N GLN A 63 -8.56 -6.86 2.87
CA GLN A 63 -8.38 -6.79 4.32
C GLN A 63 -7.52 -5.60 4.74
N LEU A 64 -6.51 -5.25 3.93
CA LEU A 64 -5.71 -4.04 4.17
C LEU A 64 -6.56 -2.77 4.08
N ASN A 65 -7.46 -2.69 3.10
CA ASN A 65 -8.36 -1.55 2.95
C ASN A 65 -9.28 -1.39 4.18
N LEU A 66 -9.85 -2.49 4.69
CA LEU A 66 -10.66 -2.47 5.92
C LEU A 66 -9.85 -1.99 7.14
N LEU A 67 -8.58 -2.38 7.23
CA LEU A 67 -7.68 -1.89 8.26
C LEU A 67 -7.42 -0.39 8.12
N TYR A 68 -7.21 0.11 6.90
CA TYR A 68 -7.01 1.55 6.65
C TYR A 68 -8.23 2.38 7.05
N ASP A 69 -9.43 1.91 6.70
CA ASP A 69 -10.68 2.55 7.11
C ASP A 69 -10.82 2.61 8.63
N ARG A 70 -10.47 1.50 9.31
CA ARG A 70 -10.50 1.42 10.77
C ARG A 70 -9.51 2.38 11.43
N ILE A 71 -8.28 2.47 10.91
CA ILE A 71 -7.28 3.42 11.40
C ILE A 71 -7.80 4.85 11.23
N ALA A 72 -8.37 5.16 10.07
CA ALA A 72 -8.92 6.48 9.80
C ALA A 72 -10.08 6.85 10.74
N GLU A 73 -10.96 5.89 11.05
CA GLU A 73 -12.02 6.04 12.06
C GLU A 73 -11.42 6.29 13.46
N THR A 74 -10.41 5.53 13.87
CA THR A 74 -9.76 5.69 15.17
C THR A 74 -9.07 7.05 15.32
N LEU A 75 -8.40 7.53 14.27
CA LEU A 75 -7.78 8.86 14.26
C LEU A 75 -8.82 9.98 14.36
N ASN A 76 -9.99 9.80 13.73
CA ASN A 76 -11.11 10.74 13.87
C ASN A 76 -11.60 10.79 15.33
N ASN A 77 -11.78 9.63 15.97
CA ASN A 77 -12.24 9.55 17.37
C ASN A 77 -11.27 10.19 18.36
N LEU A 78 -9.98 10.21 18.06
CA LEU A 78 -8.95 10.89 18.85
C LEU A 78 -8.99 12.42 18.72
N GLY A 79 -9.80 12.98 17.82
CA GLY A 79 -9.86 14.42 17.56
C GLY A 79 -8.65 14.97 16.80
N LEU A 80 -7.75 14.10 16.31
CA LEU A 80 -6.60 14.48 15.47
C LEU A 80 -7.01 15.18 14.17
N VAL A 81 -8.26 14.99 13.73
CA VAL A 81 -8.81 15.49 12.46
C VAL A 81 -9.67 16.76 12.65
N ASN A 82 -9.86 17.25 13.88
CA ASN A 82 -10.70 18.43 14.17
C ASN A 82 -10.06 19.79 13.77
N ARG A 83 -8.96 19.79 13.01
CA ARG A 83 -8.40 20.98 12.36
C ARG A 83 -8.66 20.93 10.85
N GLY A 84 -9.93 21.01 10.46
CA GLY A 84 -10.37 21.56 9.17
C GLY A 84 -9.91 20.90 7.87
N SER A 85 -9.50 19.63 7.84
CA SER A 85 -9.09 19.00 6.58
C SER A 85 -9.50 17.53 6.49
N GLU A 86 -10.53 17.24 5.68
CA GLU A 86 -10.73 15.88 5.13
C GLU A 86 -9.43 15.36 4.47
N ASP A 87 -8.59 16.28 3.99
CA ASP A 87 -7.28 15.99 3.42
C ASP A 87 -6.34 15.29 4.40
N LEU A 88 -6.34 15.62 5.70
CA LEU A 88 -5.40 15.01 6.65
C LEU A 88 -5.74 13.53 6.90
N LYS A 89 -7.02 13.18 6.97
CA LYS A 89 -7.49 11.78 7.10
C LYS A 89 -7.08 10.96 5.88
N SER A 90 -7.43 11.47 4.69
CA SER A 90 -7.09 10.85 3.41
C SER A 90 -5.59 10.74 3.21
N TYR A 91 -4.82 11.74 3.65
CA TYR A 91 -3.36 11.78 3.57
C TYR A 91 -2.69 10.75 4.49
N ILE A 92 -3.12 10.65 5.75
CA ILE A 92 -2.56 9.67 6.70
C ILE A 92 -2.91 8.26 6.25
N ALA A 93 -4.16 8.00 5.86
CA ALA A 93 -4.58 6.69 5.36
C ALA A 93 -3.78 6.28 4.11
N ARG A 94 -3.55 7.22 3.18
CA ARG A 94 -2.78 6.98 1.96
C ARG A 94 -1.29 6.72 2.25
N ASN A 95 -0.68 7.47 3.16
CA ASN A 95 0.70 7.22 3.57
C ASN A 95 0.85 5.88 4.29
N ILE A 96 -0.10 5.50 5.14
CA ILE A 96 -0.14 4.18 5.78
C ILE A 96 -0.31 3.08 4.73
N ALA A 97 -1.16 3.29 3.72
CA ALA A 97 -1.32 2.37 2.60
C ALA A 97 -0.04 2.21 1.78
N HIS A 98 0.69 3.29 1.52
CA HIS A 98 1.99 3.24 0.85
C HIS A 98 3.09 2.59 1.71
N LEU A 99 3.10 2.85 3.02
CA LEU A 99 4.05 2.25 3.95
C LEU A 99 3.87 0.74 4.02
N ILE A 100 2.62 0.29 4.16
CA ILE A 100 2.26 -1.12 4.27
C ILE A 100 2.32 -1.83 2.92
N GLY A 101 1.92 -1.17 1.83
CA GLY A 101 1.82 -1.76 0.49
C GLY A 101 3.15 -2.27 -0.07
N ARG A 102 4.29 -1.85 0.49
CA ARG A 102 5.63 -2.30 0.09
C ARG A 102 5.99 -3.70 0.60
N TYR A 103 5.51 -4.05 1.80
CA TYR A 103 5.88 -5.29 2.49
C TYR A 103 4.70 -6.25 2.64
N GLY A 104 3.47 -5.73 2.50
CA GLY A 104 2.26 -6.42 2.90
C GLY A 104 2.21 -6.60 4.42
N LEU A 105 1.09 -7.13 4.92
CA LEU A 105 0.96 -7.56 6.30
C LEU A 105 0.52 -9.00 6.35
N THR A 106 0.97 -9.70 7.38
CA THR A 106 0.45 -11.00 7.78
C THR A 106 -0.89 -10.85 8.49
N HIS A 107 -1.64 -11.96 8.58
CA HIS A 107 -2.88 -12.00 9.35
C HIS A 107 -2.69 -11.59 10.82
N TRP A 108 -1.56 -11.98 11.42
CA TRP A 108 -1.26 -11.64 12.81
C TRP A 108 -1.07 -10.13 12.99
N GLU A 109 -0.31 -9.47 12.11
CA GLU A 109 -0.08 -8.02 12.17
C GLU A 109 -1.38 -7.24 11.97
N VAL A 110 -2.22 -7.66 11.02
CA VAL A 110 -3.55 -7.04 10.81
C VAL A 110 -4.41 -7.16 12.06
N ASN A 111 -4.49 -8.35 12.66
CA ASN A 111 -5.26 -8.57 13.89
C ASN A 111 -4.72 -7.75 15.06
N MET A 112 -3.39 -7.65 15.20
CA MET A 112 -2.74 -6.81 16.21
C MET A 112 -3.15 -5.35 16.05
N LEU A 113 -3.09 -4.80 14.82
CA LEU A 113 -3.45 -3.42 14.55
C LEU A 113 -4.95 -3.14 14.77
N HIS A 114 -5.84 -4.08 14.43
CA HIS A 114 -7.26 -4.00 14.78
C HIS A 114 -7.47 -3.98 16.31
N GLY A 115 -6.71 -4.79 17.05
CA GLY A 115 -6.73 -4.80 18.51
C GLY A 115 -6.33 -3.46 19.11
N ILE A 116 -5.24 -2.86 18.59
CA ILE A 116 -4.77 -1.52 18.99
C ILE A 116 -5.86 -0.46 18.73
N CYS A 117 -6.45 -0.45 17.52
CA CYS A 117 -7.51 0.49 17.17
C CYS A 117 -8.73 0.35 18.10
N THR A 118 -9.07 -0.89 18.47
CA THR A 118 -10.19 -1.19 19.38
C THR A 118 -9.90 -0.69 20.79
N ALA A 119 -8.69 -0.91 21.31
CA ALA A 119 -8.28 -0.43 22.63
C ALA A 119 -8.29 1.11 22.71
N ILE A 120 -7.79 1.79 21.67
CA ILE A 120 -7.84 3.25 21.57
C ILE A 120 -9.30 3.74 21.55
N ASN A 121 -10.14 3.18 20.68
CA ASN A 121 -11.54 3.58 20.56
C ASN A 121 -12.31 3.37 21.88
N HIS A 122 -11.99 2.32 22.64
CA HIS A 122 -12.60 2.10 23.96
C HIS A 122 -12.20 3.16 24.99
N LYS A 123 -10.99 3.72 24.91
CA LYS A 123 -10.53 4.80 25.79
C LYS A 123 -11.08 6.17 25.38
N CYS A 124 -11.39 6.38 24.10
CA CYS A 124 -11.95 7.63 23.59
C CYS A 124 -13.47 7.76 23.76
N LYS A 125 -14.20 6.65 23.92
CA LYS A 125 -15.63 6.74 24.27
C LYS A 125 -15.74 7.33 25.68
N PRO A 126 -16.53 8.41 25.89
CA PRO A 126 -16.78 8.91 27.23
C PRO A 126 -17.45 7.78 28.02
N SER A 127 -16.87 7.44 29.17
CA SER A 127 -17.53 6.62 30.17
C SER A 127 -18.87 7.30 30.48
N GLY A 128 -19.96 6.69 30.03
CA GLY A 128 -21.28 6.97 30.59
C GLY A 128 -21.32 6.56 32.05
#